data_AF-A0A0N4XM48-F1
#
_entry.id   AF-A0A0N4XM48-F1
#
_cell.length_a   1.000
_cell.length_b   1.000
_cell.length_c   1.000
_cell.angle_alpha   90.00
_cell.angle_beta   90.00
_cell.angle_gamma   90.00
#
_symmetry.space_group_name_H-M   'P 1'
#
loop_
_entity.id
_entity.type
_entity.pdbx_description
1 polymer ?
#
loop_
_entity_poly.entity_id
_entity_poly.type
_entity_poly.pdbx_seq_one_letter_code
_entity_poly.pdbx_strand_id
1 'polypeptide(L)'
;MISIGIVVSSLCSAMGGLVSAPKVFQAVCHDRLIPSLFFFAKGYGLRGDPRRAYALALFVTVLVVMVGDLNYIAPFISNFFLCSYALVNYACFLAIFSQTPG
;
A
#
# COMPACT_ATOMS: atom_id res chain seq x y z
N MET A 1 12.89 -23.77 17.23
CA MET A 1 11.49 -23.69 16.77
C MET A 1 10.99 -22.24 16.69
N ILE A 2 11.21 -21.40 17.71
CA ILE A 2 10.71 -20.01 17.75
C ILE A 2 11.35 -19.10 16.68
N SER A 3 12.67 -19.14 16.47
CA SER A 3 13.35 -18.27 15.48
C SER A 3 12.87 -18.51 14.04
N ILE A 4 12.60 -19.77 13.68
CA ILE A 4 12.07 -20.13 12.36
C ILE A 4 10.65 -19.55 12.21
N GLY A 5 9.83 -19.63 13.27
CA GLY A 5 8.49 -19.05 13.29
C GLY A 5 8.49 -17.54 13.08
N ILE A 6 9.41 -16.80 13.72
CA ILE A 6 9.53 -15.35 13.56
C ILE A 6 9.90 -15.00 12.12
N VAL A 7 10.92 -15.66 11.55
CA VAL A 7 11.36 -15.40 10.18
C VAL A 7 10.25 -15.68 9.17
N VAL A 8 9.54 -16.81 9.30
CA VAL A 8 8.42 -17.16 8.42
C VAL A 8 7.27 -16.15 8.55
N SER A 9 6.93 -15.73 9.77
CA SER A 9 5.86 -14.75 10.02
C SER A 9 6.18 -13.38 9.41
N SER A 10 7.42 -12.91 9.58
CA SER A 10 7.90 -11.67 8.97
C SER A 10 7.90 -11.74 7.44
N LEU A 11 8.38 -12.85 6.87
CA LEU A 11 8.39 -13.06 5.41
C LEU A 11 6.97 -13.08 4.84
N CYS A 12 6.03 -13.77 5.49
CA CYS A 12 4.64 -13.83 5.04
C CYS A 12 4.00 -12.43 5.04
N SER A 13 4.20 -11.66 6.11
CA SER A 13 3.73 -10.27 6.20
C SER A 13 4.33 -9.39 5.11
N ALA A 14 5.63 -9.52 4.85
CA ALA A 14 6.32 -8.76 3.79
C ALA A 14 5.79 -9.12 2.40
N MET A 15 5.59 -10.42 2.11
CA MET A 15 5.02 -10.87 0.82
C MET A 15 3.59 -10.40 0.63
N GLY A 16 2.76 -10.46 1.69
CA GLY A 16 1.39 -9.95 1.67
C GLY A 16 1.35 -8.44 1.35
N GLY A 17 2.21 -7.65 1.98
CA GLY A 17 2.36 -6.22 1.70
C GLY A 17 2.84 -5.92 0.28
N LEU A 18 3.83 -6.66 -0.21
CA LEU A 18 4.44 -6.45 -1.53
C LEU A 18 3.49 -6.77 -2.69
N VAL A 19 2.54 -7.70 -2.51
CA VAL A 19 1.54 -8.03 -3.53
C VAL A 19 0.30 -7.13 -3.44
N SER A 20 -0.09 -6.70 -2.24
CA SER A 20 -1.29 -5.88 -2.03
C SER A 20 -1.06 -4.40 -2.40
N ALA A 21 0.05 -3.80 -1.98
CA ALA A 21 0.35 -2.39 -2.23
C ALA A 21 0.30 -1.97 -3.71
N PRO A 22 0.97 -2.66 -4.66
CA PRO A 22 0.94 -2.29 -6.08
C PRO A 22 -0.43 -2.53 -6.73
N LYS A 23 -1.21 -3.51 -6.25
CA LYS A 23 -2.58 -3.75 -6.73
C LYS A 23 -3.53 -2.64 -6.28
N VAL A 24 -3.46 -2.22 -5.02
CA VAL A 24 -4.23 -1.08 -4.50
C VAL A 24 -3.85 0.19 -5.25
N PHE A 25 -2.54 0.44 -5.44
CA PHE A 25 -2.07 1.59 -6.21
C PHE A 25 -2.58 1.57 -7.66
N GLN A 26 -2.57 0.41 -8.32
CA GLN A 26 -3.12 0.26 -9.67
C GLN A 26 -4.63 0.53 -9.70
N ALA A 27 -5.40 0.01 -8.74
CA ALA A 27 -6.84 0.23 -8.64
C ALA A 27 -7.16 1.74 -8.50
N VAL A 28 -6.45 2.43 -7.60
CA VAL A 28 -6.60 3.89 -7.40
C VAL A 28 -6.24 4.67 -8.67
N CYS A 29 -5.21 4.24 -9.42
CA CYS A 29 -4.86 4.89 -10.68
C CYS A 29 -5.89 4.61 -11.80
N HIS A 30 -6.63 3.49 -11.71
CA HIS A 30 -7.71 3.15 -12.64
C HIS A 30 -8.98 3.97 -12.38
N ASP A 31 -9.24 4.37 -11.13
CA ASP A 31 -10.35 5.27 -10.75
C ASP A 31 -10.21 6.71 -11.30
N ARG A 32 -9.16 7.00 -12.08
CA ARG A 32 -8.88 8.30 -12.73
C ARG A 32 -8.89 9.50 -11.76
N LEU A 33 -8.67 9.25 -10.47
CA LEU A 33 -8.67 10.29 -9.43
C LEU A 33 -7.57 11.33 -9.64
N ILE A 34 -6.45 10.93 -10.29
CA ILE A 34 -5.33 11.81 -10.62
C ILE A 34 -4.92 11.58 -12.09
N PRO A 35 -5.23 12.50 -13.02
CA PRO A 35 -4.99 12.31 -14.46
C PRO A 35 -3.50 12.11 -14.80
N SER A 36 -2.59 12.64 -13.98
CA SER A 36 -1.13 12.52 -14.13
C SER A 36 -0.60 11.11 -13.83
N LEU A 37 -1.28 10.33 -12.98
CA LEU A 37 -0.86 8.97 -12.57
C LEU A 37 -1.34 7.87 -13.53
N PHE A 38 -2.13 8.21 -14.56
CA PHE A 38 -2.64 7.26 -15.54
C PHE A 38 -1.51 6.50 -16.28
N PHE A 39 -0.31 7.09 -16.37
CA PHE A 39 0.88 6.43 -16.90
C PHE A 39 1.30 5.20 -16.10
N PHE A 40 1.01 5.15 -14.80
CA PHE A 40 1.25 4.00 -13.92
C PHE A 40 0.10 2.98 -13.91
N ALA A 41 -1.11 3.39 -14.29
CA ALA A 41 -2.28 2.52 -14.45
C ALA A 41 -2.20 1.58 -15.66
N LYS A 42 -1.30 1.87 -16.62
CA LYS A 42 -1.14 1.08 -17.84
C LYS A 42 -0.59 -0.31 -17.47
N GLY A 43 -1.48 -1.28 -17.28
CA GLY A 43 -1.14 -2.68 -17.07
C GLY A 43 -0.40 -3.23 -18.29
N TYR A 44 0.68 -3.97 -18.04
CA TYR A 44 1.52 -4.54 -19.12
C TYR A 44 1.35 -6.07 -19.17
N GLY A 45 0.90 -6.59 -20.31
CA GLY A 45 0.75 -8.03 -20.60
C GLY A 45 -0.70 -8.54 -20.57
N LEU A 46 -0.90 -9.82 -20.93
CA LEU A 46 -2.22 -10.47 -21.02
C LEU A 46 -3.03 -10.48 -19.70
N ARG A 47 -2.35 -10.36 -18.55
CA ARG A 47 -2.96 -10.32 -17.20
C ARG A 47 -3.09 -8.92 -16.62
N GLY A 48 -2.64 -7.88 -17.33
CA GLY A 48 -2.72 -6.49 -16.85
C GLY A 48 -1.83 -6.19 -15.65
N ASP A 49 -0.73 -6.92 -15.47
CA ASP A 49 0.12 -6.81 -14.29
C ASP A 49 0.77 -5.41 -14.16
N PRO A 50 0.72 -4.78 -12.97
CA PRO A 50 1.22 -3.42 -12.75
C PRO A 50 2.73 -3.44 -12.51
N ARG A 51 3.51 -3.82 -13.53
CA ARG A 51 4.99 -3.93 -13.44
C ARG A 51 5.66 -2.67 -12.91
N ARG A 52 5.16 -1.51 -13.33
CA ARG A 52 5.67 -0.20 -12.87
C ARG A 52 5.37 0.01 -11.39
N ALA A 53 4.15 -0.28 -10.92
CA ALA A 53 3.80 -0.16 -9.50
C ALA A 53 4.64 -1.11 -8.63
N TYR A 54 4.92 -2.33 -9.09
CA TYR A 54 5.86 -3.23 -8.42
C TYR A 54 7.27 -2.65 -8.35
N ALA A 55 7.77 -2.05 -9.43
CA ALA A 55 9.08 -1.41 -9.46
C ALA A 55 9.17 -0.22 -8.48
N LEU A 56 8.14 0.62 -8.42
CA LEU A 56 8.07 1.71 -7.42
C LEU A 56 8.00 1.16 -5.99
N ALA A 57 7.15 0.17 -5.74
CA ALA A 57 7.03 -0.45 -4.42
C ALA A 57 8.38 -1.02 -3.97
N LEU A 58 9.07 -1.75 -4.85
CA LEU A 58 10.43 -2.25 -4.59
C LEU A 58 11.42 -1.11 -4.33
N PHE A 59 11.39 -0.04 -5.12
CA PHE A 59 12.29 1.10 -4.92
C PHE A 59 12.07 1.78 -3.56
N VAL A 60 10.81 2.01 -3.18
CA VAL A 60 10.46 2.59 -1.87
C VAL A 60 10.86 1.64 -0.74
N THR A 61 10.59 0.34 -0.86
CA THR A 61 11.01 -0.65 0.14
C THR A 61 12.53 -0.70 0.28
N VAL A 62 13.29 -0.68 -0.82
CA VAL A 62 14.75 -0.65 -0.79
C VAL A 62 15.28 0.62 -0.13
N LEU A 63 14.69 1.78 -0.41
CA LEU A 63 15.05 3.04 0.27
C LEU A 63 14.84 2.95 1.79
N VAL A 64 13.69 2.43 2.22
CA VAL A 64 13.37 2.26 3.64
C VAL A 64 14.32 1.25 4.31
N VAL A 65 14.67 0.17 3.62
CA VAL A 65 15.64 -0.82 4.12
C VAL A 65 17.06 -0.24 4.19
N MET A 66 17.46 0.60 3.24
CA MET A 66 18.78 1.26 3.24
C MET A 66 18.99 2.20 4.43
N VAL A 67 17.93 2.79 4.98
CA VAL A 67 18.03 3.62 6.19
C VAL A 67 18.47 2.78 7.39
N GLY A 68 18.15 1.48 7.44
CA GLY A 68 18.61 0.54 8.47
C GLY A 68 18.06 0.77 9.88
N ASP A 69 17.49 1.95 10.16
CA ASP A 69 16.98 2.36 11.48
C ASP A 69 15.47 2.13 11.63
N LEU A 70 15.12 0.93 12.08
CA LEU A 70 13.71 0.56 12.30
C LEU A 70 13.00 1.49 13.30
N ASN A 71 13.72 2.00 14.29
CA ASN A 71 13.18 2.91 15.30
C ASN A 71 12.70 4.25 14.71
N TYR A 72 13.30 4.69 13.60
CA TYR A 72 12.88 5.92 12.92
C TYR A 72 11.75 5.66 11.92
N ILE A 73 11.77 4.49 11.29
CA ILE A 73 10.79 4.08 10.28
C ILE A 73 9.45 3.69 10.91
N ALA A 74 9.48 3.02 12.07
CA ALA A 74 8.29 2.53 12.77
C ALA A 74 7.25 3.63 13.08
N PRO A 75 7.61 4.78 13.69
CA PRO A 75 6.65 5.85 13.95
C PRO A 75 6.12 6.49 12.66
N PHE A 76 6.94 6.58 11.62
CA PHE A 76 6.53 7.11 10.32
C PHE A 76 5.46 6.23 9.65
N ILE A 77 5.70 4.91 9.58
CA ILE A 77 4.74 3.94 9.05
C ILE A 77 3.45 3.96 9.89
N SER A 78 3.59 3.96 11.22
CA SER A 78 2.45 3.98 12.13
C SER A 78 1.59 5.23 11.94
N ASN A 79 2.19 6.40 11.73
CA ASN A 79 1.47 7.63 11.44
C ASN A 79 0.68 7.52 10.12
N PHE A 80 1.29 6.96 9.07
CA PHE A 80 0.63 6.77 7.78
C PHE A 80 -0.56 5.80 7.86
N PHE A 81 -0.42 4.71 8.60
CA PHE A 81 -1.53 3.78 8.88
C PHE A 81 -2.61 4.47 9.71
N LEU A 82 -2.25 5.23 10.74
CA LEU A 82 -3.19 5.93 11.60
C LEU A 82 -3.99 6.99 10.82
N CYS A 83 -3.33 7.75 9.94
CA CYS A 83 -4.00 8.68 9.03
C CYS A 83 -4.96 7.96 8.08
N SER A 84 -4.55 6.81 7.51
CA SER A 84 -5.40 6.02 6.63
C SER A 84 -6.64 5.49 7.38
N TYR A 85 -6.46 4.97 8.59
CA TYR A 85 -7.57 4.54 9.43
C TYR A 85 -8.47 5.71 9.84
N ALA A 86 -7.90 6.87 10.18
CA ALA A 86 -8.67 8.06 10.49
C ALA A 86 -9.50 8.51 9.29
N LEU A 87 -8.93 8.53 8.07
CA LEU A 87 -9.61 8.91 6.84
C LEU A 87 -10.74 7.95 6.49
N VAL A 88 -10.51 6.63 6.61
CA VAL A 88 -11.55 5.61 6.39
C VAL A 88 -12.70 5.74 7.40
N ASN A 89 -12.39 5.89 8.69
CA ASN A 89 -13.41 6.08 9.73
C ASN A 89 -14.17 7.39 9.53
N TYR A 90 -13.48 8.47 9.15
CA TYR A 90 -14.11 9.75 8.86
C TYR A 90 -14.98 9.71 7.61
N ALA A 91 -14.54 9.05 6.53
CA ALA A 91 -15.34 8.84 5.33
C ALA A 91 -16.60 8.03 5.64
N CYS A 92 -16.50 6.99 6.49
CA CYS A 92 -17.66 6.22 6.95
C CYS A 92 -18.61 7.10 7.78
N PHE A 93 -18.08 7.89 8.72
CA PHE A 93 -18.88 8.84 9.51
C PHE A 93 -19.60 9.85 8.61
N LEU A 94 -18.91 10.44 7.65
CA LEU A 94 -19.49 11.34 6.67
C LEU A 94 -20.57 10.64 5.84
N ALA A 95 -20.33 9.43 5.34
CA ALA A 95 -21.30 8.69 4.53
C ALA A 95 -22.60 8.37 5.29
N ILE A 96 -22.49 8.01 6.57
CA ILE A 96 -23.65 7.79 7.46
C ILE A 96 -24.36 9.13 7.73
N PHE A 97 -23.61 10.21 7.98
CA PHE A 97 -24.16 11.54 8.26
C PHE A 97 -24.81 12.18 7.02
N SER A 98 -24.26 11.96 5.83
CA SER A 98 -24.75 12.50 4.55
C SER A 98 -25.92 11.72 3.95
N GLN A 99 -26.44 10.70 4.66
CA GLN A 99 -27.51 9.79 4.19
C GLN A 99 -27.32 9.36 2.73
N THR A 100 -26.08 9.13 2.31
CA THR A 100 -25.80 8.74 0.93
C THR A 100 -26.26 7.29 0.78
N PRO A 101 -27.32 7.01 -0.01
CA PRO A 101 -27.74 5.65 -0.24
C PRO A 101 -26.65 4.99 -1.10
N GLY A 102 -26.17 3.83 -0.64
CA GLY A 102 -25.34 2.96 -1.46
C GLY A 102 -26.09 2.50 -2.70
#